data_AF-A0A7S2PEU0-F1
#
_entry.id   AF-A0A7S2PEU0-F1
#
_cell.length_a   1.000
_cell.length_b   1.000
_cell.length_c   1.000
_cell.angle_alpha   90.00
_cell.angle_beta   90.00
_cell.angle_gamma   90.00
#
_symmetry.space_group_name_H-M   'P 1'
#
loop_
_entity.id
_entity.type
_entity.pdbx_description
1 polymer ?
#
loop_
_entity_poly.entity_id
_entity_poly.type
_entity_poly.pdbx_seq_one_letter_code
_entity_poly.pdbx_strand_id
1 'polypeptide(L)'
;KQAIMTAEAEPSAASTTKAAPRIIRRKKKGGSATTSSSSTSTSGNDIPPHIQNNTQLHHIISTTLPKDYDFEILKTIWRIENSNAQHVALQFPEGLTMYASTIGDI
;
A
#
# COMPACT_ATOMS: atom_id res chain seq x y z
N LYS A 1 -31.33 48.63 27.34
CA LYS A 1 -32.04 47.37 26.98
C LYS A 1 -31.63 47.02 25.55
N GLN A 2 -31.23 45.76 25.36
CA GLN A 2 -30.58 45.18 24.20
C GLN A 2 -31.45 45.18 22.93
N ALA A 3 -30.83 45.16 21.75
CA ALA A 3 -30.89 44.00 20.84
C ALA A 3 -29.90 44.18 19.65
N ILE A 4 -29.19 43.10 19.33
CA ILE A 4 -28.18 42.91 18.28
C ILE A 4 -28.79 42.01 17.19
N MET A 5 -28.61 42.33 15.91
CA MET A 5 -28.71 41.42 14.73
C MET A 5 -27.80 42.04 13.63
N THR A 6 -26.58 41.57 13.35
CA THR A 6 -26.16 40.45 12.48
C THR A 6 -26.76 40.46 11.07
N ALA A 7 -25.93 40.74 10.05
CA ALA A 7 -25.57 39.78 8.98
C ALA A 7 -24.75 40.48 7.86
N GLU A 8 -23.54 39.98 7.62
CA GLU A 8 -22.79 40.15 6.37
C GLU A 8 -23.40 39.29 5.25
N ALA A 9 -23.30 39.77 4.00
CA ALA A 9 -23.20 38.91 2.82
C ALA A 9 -22.57 39.66 1.63
N GLU A 10 -21.39 39.15 1.25
CA GLU A 10 -20.48 39.41 0.12
C GLU A 10 -21.10 39.72 -1.27
N PRO A 11 -20.43 40.53 -2.11
CA PRO A 11 -20.80 40.78 -3.50
C PRO A 11 -20.10 39.86 -4.52
N SER A 12 -20.88 39.43 -5.51
CA SER A 12 -20.55 39.44 -6.95
C SER A 12 -19.18 38.93 -7.43
N ALA A 13 -19.16 37.80 -8.14
CA ALA A 13 -18.94 37.80 -9.61
C ALA A 13 -18.82 36.37 -10.17
N ALA A 14 -19.64 36.09 -11.17
CA ALA A 14 -19.63 34.88 -11.98
C ALA A 14 -18.33 34.73 -12.78
N SER A 15 -17.72 33.54 -12.74
CA SER A 15 -16.60 33.17 -13.60
C SER A 15 -17.06 32.28 -14.77
N THR A 16 -16.76 32.79 -15.95
CA THR A 16 -17.08 32.33 -17.30
C THR A 16 -16.58 30.93 -17.61
N THR A 17 -17.45 30.10 -18.17
CA THR A 17 -17.14 28.83 -18.84
C THR A 17 -16.32 29.05 -20.11
N LYS A 18 -15.12 28.46 -20.18
CA LYS A 18 -14.40 28.24 -21.46
C LYS A 18 -13.81 26.83 -21.47
N ALA A 19 -14.55 25.90 -22.09
CA ALA A 19 -14.08 24.55 -22.39
C ALA A 19 -13.40 24.53 -23.78
N ALA A 20 -12.22 23.88 -23.87
CA ALA A 20 -11.68 23.08 -24.99
C ALA A 20 -10.13 22.99 -24.91
N PRO A 21 -9.45 22.00 -25.55
CA PRO A 21 -9.96 21.00 -26.48
C PRO A 21 -9.67 19.52 -26.08
N ARG A 22 -10.46 18.63 -26.69
CA ARG A 22 -10.27 17.17 -26.70
C ARG A 22 -8.93 16.83 -27.38
N ILE A 23 -8.06 16.12 -26.67
CA ILE A 23 -6.82 15.57 -27.24
C ILE A 23 -7.19 14.44 -28.21
N ILE A 24 -7.05 14.72 -29.51
CA ILE A 24 -7.21 13.74 -30.58
C ILE A 24 -5.95 12.86 -30.60
N ARG A 25 -6.12 11.57 -30.29
CA ARG A 25 -5.09 10.53 -30.42
C ARG A 25 -4.61 10.46 -31.88
N ARG A 26 -3.34 10.77 -32.09
CA ARG A 26 -2.61 10.54 -33.35
C ARG A 26 -2.12 9.09 -33.41
N LYS A 27 -2.61 8.31 -34.37
CA LYS A 27 -2.13 6.95 -34.68
C LYS A 27 -0.78 7.04 -35.40
N LYS A 28 0.33 6.75 -34.71
CA LYS A 28 1.66 6.59 -35.34
C LYS A 28 1.74 5.19 -35.96
N LYS A 29 1.93 5.16 -37.28
CA LYS A 29 2.11 3.96 -38.10
C LYS A 29 3.61 3.68 -38.27
N GLY A 30 4.03 2.45 -37.96
CA GLY A 30 5.25 1.81 -38.47
C GLY A 30 6.59 2.27 -37.88
N GLY A 31 7.20 1.43 -37.05
CA GLY A 31 8.60 1.51 -36.64
C GLY A 31 9.02 0.18 -36.01
N SER A 32 10.01 -0.46 -36.63
CA SER A 32 10.47 -1.83 -36.44
C SER A 32 10.80 -2.20 -34.98
N ALA A 33 10.44 -3.42 -34.60
CA ALA A 33 10.74 -4.00 -33.30
C ALA A 33 12.24 -4.22 -33.10
N THR A 34 12.81 -3.60 -32.08
CA THR A 34 14.02 -4.06 -31.40
C THR A 34 13.87 -3.68 -29.94
N THR A 35 13.17 -4.52 -29.17
CA THR A 35 13.02 -4.38 -27.72
C THR A 35 13.91 -5.41 -27.05
N SER A 36 15.19 -5.11 -26.89
CA SER A 36 16.05 -5.81 -25.94
C SER A 36 15.84 -5.19 -24.55
N SER A 37 14.67 -5.42 -23.95
CA SER A 37 14.45 -5.14 -22.54
C SER A 37 14.80 -6.40 -21.76
N SER A 38 16.08 -6.57 -21.44
CA SER A 38 16.49 -7.51 -20.40
C SER A 38 16.08 -6.93 -19.05
N SER A 39 14.79 -7.02 -18.73
CA SER A 39 14.32 -6.83 -17.36
C SER A 39 14.72 -8.07 -16.58
N THR A 40 15.94 -8.06 -16.04
CA THR A 40 16.27 -8.96 -14.93
C THR A 40 15.45 -8.49 -13.73
N SER A 41 14.22 -8.99 -13.63
CA SER A 41 13.40 -8.87 -12.44
C SER A 41 13.98 -9.82 -11.39
N THR A 42 15.00 -9.38 -10.67
CA THR A 42 15.59 -10.15 -9.58
C THR A 42 14.58 -10.21 -8.43
N SER A 43 13.90 -11.36 -8.35
CA SER A 43 13.37 -12.02 -7.16
C SER A 43 13.04 -11.13 -5.94
N GLY A 44 11.88 -10.48 -5.95
CA GLY A 44 11.29 -9.83 -4.77
C GLY A 44 10.79 -10.79 -3.67
N ASN A 45 11.31 -12.02 -3.62
CA ASN A 45 10.88 -13.08 -2.69
C ASN A 45 12.04 -13.69 -1.88
N ASP A 46 13.28 -13.26 -2.09
CA ASP A 46 14.42 -13.81 -1.37
C ASP A 46 14.47 -13.21 0.05
N ILE A 47 14.07 -14.01 1.04
CA ILE A 47 14.17 -13.65 2.45
C ILE A 47 15.62 -13.80 2.89
N PRO A 48 16.22 -12.81 3.58
CA PRO A 48 17.60 -12.89 4.02
C PRO A 48 17.79 -13.96 5.11
N PRO A 49 19.00 -14.55 5.21
CA PRO A 49 19.26 -15.71 6.06
C PRO A 49 19.12 -15.41 7.56
N HIS A 50 19.24 -14.15 8.00
CA HIS A 50 19.06 -13.79 9.42
C HIS A 50 17.61 -13.91 9.88
N ILE A 51 16.64 -13.69 8.99
CA ILE A 51 15.21 -13.90 9.28
C ILE A 51 14.87 -15.37 9.07
N GLN A 52 15.34 -15.97 7.97
CA GLN A 52 15.01 -17.35 7.62
C GLN A 52 15.52 -18.37 8.64
N ASN A 53 16.71 -18.18 9.20
CA ASN A 53 17.33 -19.12 10.15
C ASN A 53 17.02 -18.81 11.62
N ASN A 54 16.13 -17.84 11.89
CA ASN A 54 15.81 -17.46 13.26
C ASN A 54 14.87 -18.49 13.91
N THR A 55 15.44 -19.41 14.68
CA THR A 55 14.69 -20.47 15.37
C THR A 55 13.68 -19.96 16.38
N GLN A 56 13.93 -18.80 17.02
CA GLN A 56 12.99 -18.19 17.96
C GLN A 56 11.74 -17.67 17.23
N LEU A 57 11.92 -16.99 16.10
CA LEU A 57 10.79 -16.50 15.29
C LEU A 57 9.91 -17.65 14.80
N HIS A 58 10.51 -18.70 14.25
CA HIS A 58 9.77 -19.90 13.81
C HIS A 58 9.02 -20.57 14.96
N HIS A 59 9.60 -20.61 16.16
CA HIS A 59 8.95 -21.19 17.33
C HIS A 59 7.73 -20.39 17.78
N ILE A 60 7.85 -19.06 17.84
CA ILE A 60 6.74 -18.16 18.19
C ILE A 60 5.61 -18.30 17.17
N ILE A 61 5.92 -18.22 15.87
CA ILE A 61 4.95 -18.37 14.78
C ILE A 61 4.22 -19.71 14.89
N SER A 62 4.95 -20.82 15.07
CA SER A 62 4.36 -22.16 15.14
C SER A 62 3.52 -22.40 16.41
N THR A 63 3.75 -21.64 17.49
CA THR A 63 3.04 -21.82 18.76
C THR A 63 1.78 -20.95 18.81
N THR A 64 1.86 -19.73 18.25
CA THR A 64 0.79 -18.74 18.30
C THR A 64 -0.22 -18.89 17.17
N LEU A 65 0.23 -19.28 15.97
CA LEU A 65 -0.62 -19.31 14.77
C LEU A 65 -1.01 -20.76 14.39
N PRO A 66 -2.23 -20.99 13.86
CA PRO A 66 -2.62 -22.30 13.35
C PRO A 66 -1.76 -22.71 12.15
N LYS A 67 -1.41 -23.99 12.07
CA LYS A 67 -0.59 -24.55 10.98
C LYS A 67 -1.29 -24.59 9.63
N ASP A 68 -2.62 -24.46 9.63
CA ASP A 68 -3.44 -24.55 8.42
C ASP A 68 -3.47 -23.23 7.63
N TYR A 69 -2.85 -22.16 8.16
CA TYR A 69 -2.74 -20.86 7.52
C TYR A 69 -1.30 -20.40 7.41
N ASP A 70 -0.86 -20.06 6.20
CA ASP A 70 0.42 -19.39 5.97
C ASP A 70 0.20 -17.87 5.90
N PHE A 71 0.51 -17.19 7.00
CA PHE A 71 0.42 -15.73 7.10
C PHE A 71 1.64 -15.01 6.47
N GLU A 72 2.61 -15.74 5.94
CA GLU A 72 3.85 -15.21 5.36
C GLU A 72 4.58 -14.20 6.29
N ILE A 73 4.57 -14.46 7.60
CA ILE A 73 5.11 -13.54 8.62
C ILE A 73 6.58 -13.18 8.34
N LEU A 74 7.40 -14.16 7.94
CA LEU A 74 8.81 -13.92 7.60
C LEU A 74 9.00 -12.94 6.44
N LYS A 75 8.15 -13.04 5.40
CA LYS A 75 8.19 -12.10 4.28
C LYS A 75 7.70 -10.72 4.72
N THR A 76 6.72 -10.67 5.62
CA THR A 76 6.20 -9.41 6.16
C THR A 76 7.26 -8.68 6.96
N ILE A 77 7.98 -9.37 7.87
CA ILE A 77 9.11 -8.81 8.62
C ILE A 77 10.18 -8.27 7.66
N TRP A 78 10.55 -9.05 6.64
CA TRP A 78 11.52 -8.59 5.65
C TRP A 78 11.06 -7.33 4.91
N ARG A 79 9.79 -7.24 4.53
CA ARG A 79 9.24 -6.03 3.88
C ARG A 79 9.29 -4.82 4.82
N ILE A 80 9.03 -5.02 6.11
CA ILE A 80 9.11 -3.96 7.12
C ILE A 80 10.56 -3.49 7.28
N GLU A 81 11.53 -4.41 7.39
CA GLU A 81 12.95 -4.07 7.47
C GLU A 81 13.43 -3.35 6.19
N ASN A 82 13.10 -3.88 5.01
CA ASN A 82 13.53 -3.33 3.73
C ASN A 82 12.92 -1.93 3.45
N SER A 83 11.71 -1.68 3.93
CA SER A 83 11.05 -0.36 3.81
C SER A 83 11.39 0.59 4.96
N ASN A 84 12.07 0.12 6.01
CA ASN A 84 12.35 0.85 7.24
C ASN A 84 11.09 1.52 7.84
N ALA A 85 9.95 0.83 7.75
CA ALA A 85 8.66 1.37 8.15
C ALA A 85 8.57 1.51 9.68
N GLN A 86 8.15 2.69 10.15
CA GLN A 86 7.91 2.94 11.58
C GLN A 86 6.52 2.47 12.02
N HIS A 87 5.55 2.52 11.10
CA HIS A 87 4.16 2.18 11.36
C HIS A 87 3.66 1.27 10.25
N VAL A 88 2.97 0.19 10.63
CA VAL A 88 2.47 -0.84 9.73
C VAL A 88 1.00 -1.07 10.06
N ALA A 89 0.17 -1.14 9.03
CA ALA A 89 -1.23 -1.53 9.16
C ALA A 89 -1.41 -2.94 8.59
N LEU A 90 -2.05 -3.82 9.35
CA LEU A 90 -2.41 -5.16 8.91
C LEU A 90 -3.89 -5.18 8.50
N GLN A 91 -4.18 -5.57 7.27
CA GLN A 91 -5.54 -5.73 6.78
C GLN A 91 -5.88 -7.21 6.73
N PHE A 92 -6.93 -7.61 7.44
CA PHE A 92 -7.43 -8.98 7.44
C PHE A 92 -8.90 -9.03 7.02
N PRO A 93 -9.34 -10.08 6.30
CA PRO A 93 -10.76 -10.39 6.17
C PRO A 93 -11.34 -10.84 7.52
N GLU A 94 -12.68 -10.77 7.69
CA GLU A 94 -13.36 -11.00 8.97
C GLU A 94 -12.97 -12.33 9.65
N GLY A 95 -12.73 -13.39 8.87
CA GLY A 95 -12.34 -14.70 9.38
C GLY A 95 -10.91 -14.82 9.91
N LEU A 96 -10.05 -13.82 9.65
CA LEU A 96 -8.65 -13.80 10.09
C LEU A 96 -8.35 -12.66 11.06
N THR A 97 -9.30 -11.75 11.30
CA THR A 97 -9.13 -10.61 12.20
C THR A 97 -8.78 -11.04 13.63
N MET A 98 -9.22 -12.22 14.07
CA MET A 98 -8.87 -12.77 15.39
C MET A 98 -7.36 -12.97 15.59
N TYR A 99 -6.60 -13.16 14.51
CA TYR A 99 -5.13 -13.31 14.56
C TYR A 99 -4.39 -11.98 14.46
N ALA A 100 -5.08 -10.86 14.24
CA ALA A 100 -4.45 -9.57 14.00
C ALA A 100 -3.62 -9.10 15.21
N SER A 101 -4.19 -9.19 16.41
CA SER A 101 -3.49 -8.80 17.64
C SER A 101 -2.28 -9.68 17.88
N THR A 102 -2.44 -11.00 17.74
CA THR A 102 -1.34 -11.96 17.95
C THR A 102 -0.21 -11.79 16.95
N ILE A 103 -0.52 -11.43 15.69
CA ILE A 103 0.49 -11.15 14.68
C ILE A 103 1.19 -9.81 14.97
N GLY A 104 0.48 -8.83 15.55
CA GLY A 104 1.07 -7.56 15.95
C GLY A 104 2.05 -7.65 17.12
N ASP A 105 1.92 -8.68 17.97
CA ASP A 105 2.84 -8.94 19.08
C ASP A 105 4.14 -9.63 18.64
N ILE A 106 4.20 -10.18 17.41
CA ILE A 106 5.36 -10.88 16.81
C ILE A 106 6.29 -9.87 16.14
#